data_AF-A0A7W3VIG3-F1
#
_entry.id   AF-A0A7W3VIG3-F1
#
_cell.length_a   1.000
_cell.length_b   1.000
_cell.length_c   1.000
_cell.angle_alpha   90.00
_cell.angle_beta   90.00
_cell.angle_gamma   90.00
#
_symmetry.space_group_name_H-M   'P 1'
#
loop_
_entity.id
_entity.type
_entity.pdbx_description
1 polymer ?
#
loop_
_entity_poly.entity_id
_entity_poly.type
_entity_poly.pdbx_seq_one_letter_code
_entity_poly.pdbx_strand_id
1 'polypeptide(L)' 'MEKAILDLMQLIKEEQYEIAKPFAAEISKRLQQLMDDETSDDSLVRLAKMHKIVEDLQQTIKSK' A
#
# COMPACT_ATOMS: atom_id res chain seq x y z
N MET A 1 3.15 -2.94 8.81
CA MET A 1 2.62 -2.61 7.46
C MET A 1 1.86 -3.75 6.81
N GLU A 2 2.33 -5.00 6.86
CA GLU A 2 1.66 -6.13 6.18
C GLU A 2 0.17 -6.27 6.50
N LYS A 3 -0.23 -6.10 7.77
CA LYS A 3 -1.65 -6.12 8.16
C LYS A 3 -2.50 -5.04 7.47
N ALA A 4 -1.95 -3.84 7.28
CA ALA A 4 -2.68 -2.74 6.63
C ALA A 4 -2.89 -3.01 5.13
N ILE A 5 -1.94 -3.66 4.47
CA ILE A 5 -2.06 -4.06 3.05
C ILE A 5 -3.10 -5.17 2.91
N LEU A 6 -3.14 -6.13 3.84
CA LEU A 6 -4.17 -7.17 3.88
C LEU A 6 -5.58 -6.57 4.05
N ASP A 7 -5.72 -5.60 4.95
CA ASP A 7 -6.97 -4.89 5.20
C ASP A 7 -7.43 -4.11 3.96
N LEU A 8 -6.49 -3.44 3.27
CA LEU A 8 -6.75 -2.77 1.99
C LEU A 8 -7.25 -3.74 0.92
N MET A 9 -6.61 -4.91 0.79
CA MET A 9 -7.06 -5.94 -0.15
C MET A 9 -8.46 -6.44 0.18
N GLN A 10 -8.82 -6.52 1.46
CA GLN A 10 -10.16 -6.91 1.89
C GLN A 10 -11.20 -5.84 1.48
N LEU A 11 -10.92 -4.56 1.75
CA LEU A 11 -11.81 -3.46 1.32
C LEU A 11 -12.05 -3.46 -0.19
N ILE A 12 -11.02 -3.74 -1.00
CA ILE A 12 -11.14 -3.84 -2.46
C ILE A 12 -12.00 -5.05 -2.86
N LYS A 13 -11.86 -6.19 -2.16
CA LYS A 13 -12.71 -7.38 -2.38
C LYS A 13 -14.17 -7.13 -1.99
N GLU A 14 -14.40 -6.31 -0.97
CA GLU A 14 -15.73 -5.89 -0.54
C GLU A 14 -16.29 -4.72 -1.37
N GLU A 15 -15.60 -4.33 -2.45
CA GLU A 15 -15.97 -3.22 -3.36
C GLU A 15 -16.10 -1.86 -2.63
N GLN A 16 -15.49 -1.72 -1.45
CA GLN A 16 -15.47 -0.50 -0.64
C GLN A 16 -14.42 0.49 -1.16
N TYR A 17 -14.50 0.84 -2.44
CA TYR A 17 -13.50 1.66 -3.14
C TYR A 17 -13.37 3.07 -2.55
N GLU A 18 -14.47 3.65 -2.05
CA GLU A 18 -14.48 4.96 -1.40
C GLU A 18 -13.62 5.00 -0.13
N ILE A 19 -13.55 3.89 0.60
CA ILE A 19 -12.74 3.73 1.81
C ILE A 19 -11.33 3.26 1.46
N ALA A 20 -11.23 2.32 0.51
CA ALA A 20 -9.96 1.76 0.07
C ALA A 20 -9.03 2.81 -0.56
N LYS A 21 -9.58 3.79 -1.30
CA LYS A 21 -8.80 4.83 -1.97
C LYS A 21 -7.98 5.72 -1.02
N PRO A 22 -8.58 6.40 -0.02
CA PRO A 22 -7.81 7.17 0.95
C PRO A 22 -6.90 6.27 1.82
N PHE A 23 -7.34 5.06 2.15
CA PHE A 23 -6.55 4.13 2.94
C PHE A 23 -5.28 3.67 2.21
N ALA A 24 -5.37 3.35 0.91
CA ALA A 24 -4.23 3.02 0.09
C ALA A 24 -3.23 4.18 -0.04
N ALA A 25 -3.74 5.41 -0.16
CA ALA A 25 -2.89 6.61 -0.21
C ALA A 25 -2.13 6.83 1.09
N GLU A 26 -2.75 6.59 2.25
CA GLU A 26 -2.08 6.66 3.54
C GLU A 26 -0.98 5.59 3.67
N ILE A 27 -1.29 4.35 3.30
CA ILE A 27 -0.35 3.22 3.33
C ILE A 27 0.85 3.49 2.42
N SER A 28 0.62 3.95 1.19
CA SER A 28 1.69 4.31 0.24
C SER A 28 2.58 5.41 0.81
N LYS A 29 1.99 6.49 1.35
CA LYS A 29 2.75 7.57 1.97
C LYS A 29 3.61 7.10 3.14
N ARG A 30 3.07 6.24 4.02
CA ARG A 30 3.82 5.64 5.13
C ARG A 30 4.96 4.76 4.65
N LEU A 31 4.73 3.92 3.64
CA LEU A 31 5.77 3.09 3.04
C LEU A 31 6.87 3.95 2.43
N GLN A 32 6.52 5.05 1.76
CA GLN A 32 7.50 5.98 1.20
C GLN A 32 8.34 6.65 2.29
N GLN A 33 7.73 7.07 3.39
CA GLN A 33 8.47 7.62 4.54
C GLN A 33 9.40 6.58 5.18
N LEU A 34 8.94 5.33 5.32
CA LEU A 34 9.78 4.25 5.85
C LEU A 34 10.95 3.94 4.92
N MET A 35 10.76 3.99 3.60
CA MET A 35 11.86 3.82 2.64
C MET A 35 12.86 4.98 2.67
N ASP A 36 12.42 6.20 2.98
CA ASP A 36 13.29 7.37 3.06
C ASP A 36 14.17 7.36 4.33
N ASP A 37 13.61 6.84 5.44
CA ASP A 37 14.30 6.73 6.73
C ASP A 37 15.16 5.45 6.85
N GLU A 38 14.84 4.40 6.08
CA GLU A 38 15.52 3.11 6.12
C GLU A 38 16.83 3.14 5.34
N THR A 39 17.90 2.66 5.98
CA THR A 39 19.27 2.65 5.42
C THR A 39 19.75 1.25 5.06
N SER A 40 18.99 0.21 5.46
CA SER A 40 19.29 -1.18 5.15
C SER A 40 18.72 -1.60 3.80
N ASP A 41 19.58 -1.99 2.86
CA ASP A 41 19.20 -2.47 1.53
C ASP A 41 18.14 -3.60 1.55
N ASP A 42 18.24 -4.55 2.50
CA ASP A 42 17.28 -5.67 2.59
C ASP A 42 15.88 -5.18 2.99
N SER A 43 15.82 -4.28 3.97
CA SER A 43 14.57 -3.64 4.39
C SER A 43 13.99 -2.78 3.26
N LEU A 44 14.83 -2.03 2.53
CA LEU A 44 14.42 -1.22 1.38
C LEU A 44 13.79 -2.09 0.29
N VAL A 45 14.38 -3.24 -0.04
CA VAL A 45 13.81 -4.18 -1.02
C VAL A 45 12.44 -4.68 -0.55
N ARG A 46 12.30 -4.98 0.75
CA ARG A 46 11.02 -5.45 1.31
C ARG A 46 9.96 -4.35 1.30
N LEU A 47 10.31 -3.13 1.68
CA LEU A 47 9.43 -1.96 1.66
C LEU A 47 9.04 -1.58 0.22
N ALA A 48 9.96 -1.62 -0.73
CA ALA A 48 9.69 -1.36 -2.15
C ALA A 48 8.71 -2.38 -2.75
N LYS A 49 8.85 -3.67 -2.39
CA LYS A 49 7.88 -4.71 -2.77
C LYS A 49 6.49 -4.39 -2.22
N MET A 50 6.40 -4.00 -0.95
CA MET A 50 5.13 -3.59 -0.33
C MET A 50 4.54 -2.34 -0.99
N HIS A 51 5.36 -1.35 -1.31
CA HIS A 51 4.93 -0.12 -1.97
C HIS A 51 4.34 -0.42 -3.35
N LYS A 52 5.00 -1.29 -4.12
CA LYS A 52 4.51 -1.73 -5.44
C LYS A 52 3.16 -2.45 -5.36
N ILE A 53 2.96 -3.31 -4.34
CA ILE A 53 1.66 -3.96 -4.12
C ILE A 53 0.57 -2.92 -3.88
N VAL A 54 0.82 -1.94 -3.01
CA VAL A 54 -0.16 -0.89 -2.70
C VAL A 54 -0.46 -0.02 -3.92
N GLU A 55 0.54 0.29 -4.73
CA GLU A 55 0.36 1.03 -5.98
C GLU A 55 -0.53 0.27 -6.97
N ASP A 56 -0.33 -1.04 -7.13
CA ASP A 56 -1.16 -1.91 -7.98
C ASP A 56 -2.63 -1.95 -7.48
N LEU A 57 -2.80 -2.04 -6.17
CA LEU A 57 -4.12 -1.95 -5.53
C LEU A 57 -4.77 -0.58 -5.78
N GLN A 58 -4.01 0.52 -5.76
CA GLN A 58 -4.51 1.85 -6.10
C GLN A 58 -4.95 1.96 -7.58
N GLN A 59 -4.22 1.33 -8.50
CA GLN A 59 -4.61 1.28 -9.91
C GLN A 59 -5.90 0.48 -10.10
N THR A 60 -6.05 -0.63 -9.36
CA THR A 60 -7.28 -1.43 -9.34
C THR A 60 -8.47 -0.61 -8.86
N ILE A 61 -8.31 0.14 -7.76
CA ILE A 61 -9.35 1.03 -7.22
C ILE A 61 -9.71 2.14 -8.22
N LYS A 62 -8.74 2.72 -8.93
CA LYS A 62 -8.97 3.79 -9.93
C LYS A 62 -9.65 3.30 -11.21
N SER A 63 -9.52 2.01 -11.53
CA SER A 63 -10.10 1.40 -12.73
C SER A 63 -11.54 0.92 -12.54
N LYS A 64 -12.12 1.11 -11.35
CA LYS A 64 -13.49 0.77 -10.98
C LYS A 64 -14.32 2.03 -10.82
#